data_AF-A0A9J6FY10-F1
#
_entry.id   AF-A0A9J6FY10-F1
#
_cell.length_a   1.000
_cell.length_b   1.000
_cell.length_c   1.000
_cell.angle_alpha   90.00
_cell.angle_beta   90.00
_cell.angle_gamma   90.00
#
_symmetry.space_group_name_H-M   'P 1'
#
loop_
_entity.id
_entity.type
_entity.pdbx_description
1 polymer ?
#
loop_
_entity_poly.entity_id
_entity_poly.type
_entity_poly.pdbx_seq_one_letter_code
_entity_poly.pdbx_strand_id
1 'polypeptide(L)' 'MRPRLTLQQRQANVHMGRTMSQKAISPATGRPLPKVNRILRAFHDEGRLQDVVRGEKQRATTHEEDL' A
#
# COMPACT_ATOMS: atom_id res chain seq x y z
N MET A 1 3.16 -13.63 15.84
CA MET A 1 3.01 -13.22 14.43
C MET A 1 2.31 -11.86 14.39
N ARG A 2 2.83 -10.85 13.67
CA ARG A 2 2.06 -9.60 13.44
C ARG A 2 0.98 -9.88 12.38
N PRO A 3 -0.28 -9.46 12.57
CA PRO A 3 -1.33 -9.71 11.60
C PRO A 3 -1.01 -9.07 10.23
N ARG A 4 -1.41 -9.74 9.15
CA ARG A 4 -1.37 -9.16 7.79
C ARG A 4 -2.37 -8.01 7.73
N LEU A 5 -1.99 -6.95 7.02
CA LEU A 5 -2.89 -5.82 6.80
C LEU A 5 -4.03 -6.21 5.87
N THR A 6 -5.25 -5.83 6.22
CA THR A 6 -6.41 -5.97 5.34
C THR A 6 -6.30 -5.03 4.14
N LEU A 7 -7.03 -5.31 3.07
CA LEU A 7 -7.06 -4.45 1.87
C LEU A 7 -7.45 -3.01 2.23
N GLN A 8 -8.48 -2.84 3.06
CA GLN A 8 -8.97 -1.55 3.54
C GLN A 8 -7.88 -0.75 4.29
N GLN A 9 -7.09 -1.42 5.14
CA GLN A 9 -6.00 -0.77 5.86
C GLN A 9 -4.87 -0.31 4.93
N ARG A 10 -4.66 -1.00 3.80
CA ARG A 10 -3.68 -0.61 2.79
C ARG A 10 -4.19 0.53 1.92
N GLN A 11 -5.46 0.49 1.53
CA GLN A 11 -6.13 1.60 0.87
C GLN A 11 -6.06 2.87 1.71
N ALA A 12 -6.24 2.77 3.03
CA ALA A 12 -6.07 3.91 3.94
C ALA A 12 -4.65 4.50 3.88
N ASN A 13 -3.60 3.66 3.86
CA ASN A 13 -2.23 4.15 3.72
C ASN A 13 -2.00 4.86 2.38
N VAL A 14 -2.54 4.31 1.28
CA VAL A 14 -2.42 4.91 -0.06
C VAL A 14 -3.18 6.23 -0.14
N HIS A 15 -4.40 6.28 0.41
CA HIS A 15 -5.18 7.51 0.46
C HIS A 15 -4.46 8.61 1.27
N MET A 16 -3.93 8.27 2.46
CA MET A 16 -3.10 9.21 3.23
C MET A 16 -1.81 9.60 2.50
N GLY A 17 -1.22 8.70 1.71
CA GLY A 17 -0.03 8.95 0.90
C GLY A 17 -0.20 10.05 -0.16
N ARG A 18 -1.44 10.40 -0.52
CA ARG A 18 -1.73 11.50 -1.45
C ARG A 18 -1.50 12.88 -0.84
N THR A 19 -1.60 13.01 0.49
CA THR A 19 -1.56 14.30 1.19
C THR A 19 -0.54 14.36 2.32
N MET A 20 -0.03 13.21 2.78
CA MET A 20 0.86 13.09 3.91
C MET A 20 2.17 12.38 3.52
N SER A 21 3.26 12.77 4.17
CA SER A 21 4.53 12.04 4.03
C SER A 21 4.47 10.68 4.74
N GLN A 22 5.28 9.72 4.27
CA GLN A 22 5.46 8.41 4.90
C GLN A 22 5.77 8.50 6.42
N LYS A 23 6.56 9.51 6.80
CA LYS A 23 6.94 9.79 8.21
C LYS A 23 5.74 10.22 9.06
N ALA A 24 4.74 10.87 8.47
CA ALA A 24 3.50 11.27 9.15
C ALA A 24 2.47 10.12 9.19
N ILE A 25 2.45 9.27 8.15
CA ILE A 25 1.52 8.11 8.08
C ILE A 25 1.89 7.03 9.10
N SER A 26 3.19 6.80 9.33
CA SER A 26 3.68 5.79 10.28
C SER A 26 3.06 5.95 11.69
N PRO A 27 3.16 7.11 12.37
CA PRO A 27 2.50 7.32 13.66
C PRO A 27 0.97 7.37 13.55
N ALA A 28 0.41 8.00 12.51
CA ALA A 28 -1.05 8.10 12.33
C ALA A 28 -1.75 6.74 12.24
N THR A 29 -1.03 5.73 11.76
CA THR A 29 -1.57 4.37 11.55
C THR A 29 -1.04 3.34 12.54
N GLY A 30 -0.12 3.72 13.42
CA GLY A 30 0.60 2.80 14.32
C GLY A 30 1.45 1.77 13.57
N ARG A 31 1.87 2.06 12.33
CA ARG A 31 2.58 1.11 11.45
C ARG A 31 4.06 1.49 11.35
N PRO A 32 4.97 0.51 11.35
CA PRO A 32 6.39 0.78 11.10
C PRO A 32 6.61 1.42 9.73
N LEU A 33 7.48 2.43 9.67
CA LEU A 33 7.83 3.15 8.45
C LEU A 33 8.20 2.21 7.27
N PRO A 34 9.03 1.15 7.43
CA PRO A 34 9.34 0.24 6.32
C PRO A 34 8.11 -0.43 5.70
N LYS A 35 7.07 -0.69 6.51
CA LYS A 35 5.82 -1.31 6.05
C LYS A 35 4.97 -0.31 5.27
N VAL A 36 4.90 0.94 5.73
CA VAL A 36 4.23 2.03 5.00
C VAL A 36 4.91 2.24 3.65
N ASN A 37 6.24 2.33 3.64
CA ASN A 37 7.02 2.52 2.42
C ASN A 37 6.80 1.39 1.41
N ARG A 38 6.80 0.13 1.89
CA ARG A 38 6.55 -1.02 1.02
C ARG A 38 5.18 -0.97 0.35
N ILE A 39 4.13 -0.57 1.07
CA ILE A 39 2.76 -0.48 0.54
C ILE A 39 2.65 0.64 -0.50
N LEU A 40 3.19 1.81 -0.17
CA LEU A 40 3.15 2.95 -1.08
C LEU A 40 3.96 2.70 -2.35
N ARG A 41 5.14 2.08 -2.24
CA ARG A 41 5.93 1.69 -3.42
C ARG A 41 5.21 0.64 -4.26
N ALA A 42 4.65 -0.41 -3.66
CA ALA A 42 3.87 -1.41 -4.40
C ALA A 42 2.68 -0.79 -5.15
N PHE A 43 2.05 0.24 -4.56
CA PHE A 43 0.97 0.97 -5.23
C PHE A 43 1.47 1.88 -6.34
N HIS A 44 2.52 2.68 -6.11
CA HIS A 44 3.05 3.61 -7.10
C HIS A 44 3.76 2.92 -8.27
N ASP A 45 4.57 1.90 -7.99
CA ASP A 45 5.42 1.24 -8.98
C ASP A 45 4.62 0.23 -9.81
N GLU A 46 3.54 -0.35 -9.26
CA GLU A 46 2.87 -1.52 -9.85
C GLU A 46 1.33 -1.44 -9.82
N GLY A 47 0.73 -0.40 -9.22
CA GLY A 47 -0.72 -0.30 -9.04
C GLY A 47 -1.29 -1.30 -8.03
N ARG A 48 -0.44 -1.95 -7.21
CA ARG A 48 -0.85 -3.09 -6.37
C ARG A 48 -1.07 -2.72 -4.91
N LEU A 49 -2.23 -3.11 -4.40
CA LEU A 49 -2.54 -3.02 -2.97
C LEU A 49 -2.32 -4.34 -2.22
N GLN A 50 -2.41 -5.49 -2.90
CA GLN A 50 -2.25 -6.79 -2.25
C GLN A 50 -0.76 -7.14 -2.12
N ASP A 51 -0.40 -7.85 -1.04
CA ASP A 51 0.94 -8.46 -0.99
C ASP A 51 1.00 -9.54 -2.08
N VAL A 52 2.10 -9.57 -2.83
CA VAL A 52 2.35 -10.64 -3.80
C VAL A 52 2.46 -11.96 -3.04
N VAL A 53 1.56 -12.89 -3.33
CA VAL A 53 1.75 -14.28 -2.92
C VAL A 53 2.96 -14.80 -3.68
N ARG A 54 4.04 -15.12 -2.95
CA ARG A 54 5.31 -15.58 -3.54
C ARG A 54 5.03 -16.89 -4.31
N GLY A 55 4.94 -16.81 -5.63
CA GLY A 55 4.60 -17.94 -6.52
C GLY A 55 3.64 -17.60 -7.65
N GLU A 56 2.83 -16.54 -7.54
CA GLU A 56 1.87 -16.14 -8.57
C GLU A 56 2.23 -14.77 -9.16
N LYS A 57 2.46 -14.71 -10.47
CA LYS A 57 2.53 -13.45 -11.23
C LYS A 57 1.12 -12.85 -11.29
N GLN A 58 0.74 -12.07 -10.28
CA GLN A 58 -0.51 -11.33 -10.33
C GLN A 58 -0.37 -10.15 -11.29
N ARG A 59 -1.21 -10.13 -12.35
CA ARG A 59 -1.33 -9.03 -13.30
C ARG A 59 -1.66 -7.75 -12.51
N ALA A 60 -0.91 -6.69 -12.76
CA ALA A 60 -1.24 -5.36 -12.25
C ALA A 60 -2.64 -5.01 -12.74
N THR A 61 -3.60 -4.87 -11.83
CA THR A 61 -4.91 -4.31 -12.15
C THR A 61 -4.72 -2.80 -12.26
N THR A 62 -4.25 -2.34 -13.43
CA THR A 62 -4.29 -0.92 -13.76
C THR A 62 -5.76 -0.55 -13.94
N HIS A 63 -6.35 0.08 -12.93
CA HIS A 63 -7.53 0.89 -13.15
C HIS A 63 -7.03 2.21 -13.78
N GLU A 64 -6.91 2.21 -15.11
CA GLU A 64 -7.00 3.43 -15.91
C GLU A 64 -8.44 3.93 -15.76
N GLU A 65 -8.66 4.89 -14.87
CA GLU A 65 -9.73 5.86 -15.05
C GLU A 65 -9.09 7.10 -15.69
N ASP A 66 -9.07 7.08 -17.02
CA ASP A 66 -8.99 8.28 -17.87
C ASP A 66 -10.27 9.10 -17.62
N LEU A 67 -10.14 10.25 -16.94
CA LEU A 67 -11.09 11.37 -16.98
C LEU A 67 -10.35 12.69 -16.73
#